data_AF-A0AAP0SLN6-F1
#
_entry.id   AF-A0AAP0SLN6-F1
#
_cell.length_a   1.000
_cell.length_b   1.000
_cell.length_c   1.000
_cell.angle_alpha   90.00
_cell.angle_beta   90.00
_cell.angle_gamma   90.00
#
_symmetry.space_group_name_H-M   'P 1'
#
loop_
_entity.id
_entity.type
_entity.pdbx_description
1 polymer ?
#
loop_
_entity_poly.entity_id
_entity_poly.type
_entity_poly.pdbx_seq_one_letter_code
_entity_poly.pdbx_strand_id
1 'polypeptide(L)'
;MLVIRQIGRGGFGNVDLVQDTEGNQYARKTFSINQGADFPLELTDNVKRRFVREAQVQAALNHKNIMPVLSSNLTDNPPSFLMPLASASLYQDIQYDRSLNGNAMQAIMDILAGLEELHSIDITHRDLKPQNVLRISSTEGDRYVISDFGLISVKDTQLSVLTQTGMRMGSDYYTAPEIVGDLRMASAQSDIYSVGCILHDLFGEGTRIPCFEIKESGPFSDIMLCCTRREPSRRFGSVADLREAIIAHGQINVTAAEPQVADFITLLSSEQEIDLATWERIINKIEDNYPSQDVKNLLQVISLNRINDLIARDQYKSARLGIMYAQWVGGGTFDFSSCDGIANRLQAFMAVPDLTCQADVLVALLLMGTSHNRWYVERKFAALCNSQMEDGLARRLALELRVLGRQACAAITHLEDSIHTSRNNFHPTIVTTLNQVC
;
A
#
# COMPACT_ATOMS: atom_id res chain seq x y z
N MET A 1 -24.87 20.56 16.07
CA MET A 1 -23.43 20.41 16.35
C MET A 1 -22.96 21.59 17.17
N LEU A 2 -22.60 21.35 18.44
CA LEU A 2 -22.00 22.33 19.33
C LEU A 2 -20.49 22.42 19.04
N VAL A 3 -19.93 23.62 18.94
CA VAL A 3 -18.47 23.81 18.83
C VAL A 3 -17.87 23.76 20.22
N ILE A 4 -16.91 22.86 20.43
CA ILE A 4 -16.23 22.69 21.73
C ILE A 4 -14.96 23.52 21.78
N ARG A 5 -14.08 23.36 20.79
CA ARG A 5 -12.81 24.12 20.68
C ARG A 5 -12.23 24.00 19.27
N GLN A 6 -11.39 24.95 18.89
CA GLN A 6 -10.58 24.83 17.68
C GLN A 6 -9.43 23.83 17.91
N ILE A 7 -9.21 22.94 16.95
CA ILE A 7 -8.15 21.90 16.99
C ILE A 7 -7.12 22.05 15.87
N GLY A 8 -7.44 22.81 14.81
CA GLY A 8 -6.53 23.06 13.71
C GLY A 8 -6.77 24.40 13.02
N ARG A 9 -5.70 24.99 12.48
CA ARG A 9 -5.76 26.23 11.71
C ARG A 9 -4.81 26.14 10.51
N GLY A 10 -5.37 25.94 9.33
CA GLY A 10 -4.65 25.94 8.05
C GLY A 10 -4.70 27.30 7.35
N GLY A 11 -4.10 27.39 6.16
CA GLY A 11 -4.14 28.62 5.34
C GLY A 11 -5.53 28.98 4.84
N PHE A 12 -6.33 27.95 4.51
CA PHE A 12 -7.65 28.10 3.86
C PHE A 12 -8.78 27.37 4.60
N GLY A 13 -8.56 26.99 5.86
CA GLY A 13 -9.59 26.37 6.68
C GLY A 13 -9.25 26.33 8.17
N ASN A 14 -10.29 26.29 8.99
CA ASN A 14 -10.22 26.03 10.42
C ASN A 14 -10.82 24.65 10.70
N VAL A 15 -10.24 23.92 11.63
CA VAL A 15 -10.77 22.64 12.09
C VAL A 15 -11.21 22.79 13.54
N ASP A 16 -12.48 22.52 13.79
CA ASP A 16 -13.08 22.57 15.12
C ASP A 16 -13.42 21.16 15.61
N LEU A 17 -13.20 20.90 16.89
CA LEU A 17 -13.86 19.80 17.60
C LEU A 17 -15.32 20.20 17.84
N VAL A 18 -16.23 19.41 17.29
CA VAL A 18 -17.67 19.59 17.45
C VAL A 18 -18.29 18.35 18.08
N GLN A 19 -19.43 18.56 18.75
CA GLN A 19 -20.18 17.50 19.40
C GLN A 19 -21.64 17.51 18.92
N ASP A 20 -22.20 16.34 18.66
CA ASP A 20 -23.63 16.20 18.35
C ASP A 20 -24.49 16.23 19.63
N THR A 21 -25.80 16.00 19.47
CA THR A 21 -26.76 15.97 20.59
C THR A 21 -26.63 14.74 21.48
N GLU A 22 -26.02 13.67 20.97
CA GLU A 22 -25.82 12.39 21.68
C GLU A 22 -24.49 12.35 22.44
N GLY A 23 -23.60 13.30 22.19
CA GLY A 23 -22.29 13.40 22.82
C GLY A 23 -21.15 12.89 21.95
N ASN A 24 -21.43 12.44 20.73
CA ASN A 24 -20.39 11.97 19.81
C ASN A 24 -19.57 13.15 19.30
N GLN A 25 -18.27 12.94 19.19
CA GLN A 25 -17.30 13.97 18.83
C GLN A 25 -16.79 13.80 17.41
N TYR A 26 -16.66 14.92 16.70
CA TYR A 26 -16.23 14.97 15.30
C TYR A 26 -15.29 16.14 15.06
N ALA A 27 -14.56 16.08 13.94
CA ALA A 27 -13.82 17.23 13.44
C ALA A 27 -14.61 17.90 12.31
N ARG A 28 -14.78 19.22 12.37
CA ARG A 28 -15.43 20.03 11.33
C ARG A 28 -14.40 20.95 10.67
N LYS A 29 -14.11 20.74 9.38
CA LYS A 29 -13.30 21.66 8.58
C LYS A 29 -14.21 22.72 7.97
N THR A 30 -13.92 23.99 8.22
CA THR A 30 -14.68 25.14 7.72
C THR A 30 -13.76 26.05 6.92
N PHE A 31 -14.18 26.46 5.73
CA PHE A 31 -13.40 27.38 4.89
C PHE A 31 -13.14 28.71 5.61
N SER A 32 -11.88 29.18 5.58
CA SER A 32 -11.47 30.43 6.22
C SER A 32 -10.18 30.92 5.59
N ILE A 33 -10.04 32.23 5.33
CA ILE A 33 -8.78 32.81 4.84
C ILE A 33 -7.93 33.25 6.04
N ASN A 34 -6.79 32.61 6.24
CA ASN A 34 -5.90 32.85 7.39
C ASN A 34 -4.54 33.46 7.00
N GLN A 35 -4.36 33.93 5.76
CA GLN A 35 -3.07 34.41 5.23
C GLN A 35 -2.77 35.91 5.46
N GLY A 36 -3.57 36.60 6.29
CA GLY A 36 -3.39 38.03 6.59
C GLY A 36 -4.17 38.96 5.66
N ALA A 37 -4.04 40.28 5.86
CA ALA A 37 -4.81 41.30 5.15
C ALA A 37 -4.45 41.47 3.66
N ASP A 38 -3.31 40.90 3.23
CA ASP A 38 -2.78 41.06 1.87
C ASP A 38 -3.23 39.95 0.90
N PHE A 39 -4.10 39.03 1.32
CA PHE A 39 -4.63 38.00 0.42
C PHE A 39 -5.56 38.62 -0.63
N PRO A 40 -5.28 38.47 -1.95
CA PRO A 40 -6.09 39.11 -2.98
C PRO A 40 -7.54 38.61 -2.97
N LEU A 41 -8.50 39.52 -2.77
CA LEU A 41 -9.94 39.22 -2.74
C LEU A 41 -10.42 38.51 -4.01
N GLU A 42 -9.83 38.82 -5.16
CA GLU A 42 -10.12 38.19 -6.45
C GLU A 42 -9.81 36.68 -6.47
N LEU A 43 -8.91 36.21 -5.59
CA LEU A 43 -8.54 34.80 -5.48
C LEU A 43 -9.43 34.04 -4.49
N THR A 44 -10.17 34.72 -3.62
CA THR A 44 -11.02 34.11 -2.58
C THR A 44 -12.01 33.11 -3.16
N ASP A 45 -12.70 33.47 -4.23
CA ASP A 45 -13.67 32.58 -4.88
C ASP A 45 -13.02 31.39 -5.58
N ASN A 46 -11.77 31.53 -6.06
CA ASN A 46 -11.01 30.41 -6.60
C ASN A 46 -10.66 29.40 -5.50
N VAL A 47 -10.14 29.87 -4.37
CA VAL A 47 -9.80 28.99 -3.24
C VAL A 47 -11.04 28.35 -2.62
N LYS A 48 -12.14 29.10 -2.48
CA LYS A 48 -13.40 28.57 -1.97
C LYS A 48 -13.93 27.45 -2.85
N ARG A 49 -13.87 27.61 -4.18
CA ARG A 49 -14.22 26.55 -5.14
C ARG A 49 -13.32 25.32 -5.00
N ARG A 50 -12.01 25.51 -4.77
CA ARG A 50 -11.09 24.40 -4.51
C ARG A 50 -11.42 23.65 -3.22
N PHE A 51 -11.73 24.36 -2.13
CA PHE A 51 -12.17 23.76 -0.88
C PHE A 51 -13.43 22.89 -1.07
N VAL A 52 -14.42 23.40 -1.79
CA VAL A 52 -15.64 22.63 -2.11
C VAL A 52 -15.31 21.40 -2.95
N ARG A 53 -14.42 21.53 -3.94
CA ARG A 53 -14.01 20.42 -4.78
C ARG A 53 -13.23 19.35 -4.02
N GLU A 54 -12.31 19.74 -3.14
CA GLU A 54 -11.58 18.85 -2.24
C GLU A 54 -12.56 18.00 -1.42
N ALA A 55 -13.54 18.64 -0.78
CA ALA A 55 -14.55 17.96 0.02
C ALA A 55 -15.40 16.98 -0.83
N GLN A 56 -15.77 17.35 -2.06
CA GLN A 56 -16.52 16.48 -2.97
C GLN A 56 -15.72 15.26 -3.41
N VAL A 57 -14.46 15.46 -3.79
CA VAL A 57 -13.58 14.35 -4.18
C VAL A 57 -13.36 13.42 -3.00
N GLN A 58 -13.02 13.97 -1.83
CA GLN A 58 -12.83 13.19 -0.62
C GLN A 58 -14.07 12.39 -0.22
N ALA A 59 -15.27 12.98 -0.36
CA ALA A 59 -16.53 12.29 -0.09
C ALA A 59 -16.85 11.15 -1.08
N ALA A 60 -16.29 11.18 -2.29
CA ALA A 60 -16.48 10.14 -3.29
C ALA A 60 -15.52 8.94 -3.10
N LEU A 61 -14.50 9.08 -2.25
CA LEU A 61 -13.51 8.03 -2.00
C LEU A 61 -13.97 7.13 -0.86
N ASN A 62 -13.91 5.81 -1.09
CA ASN A 62 -14.24 4.81 -0.08
C ASN A 62 -13.04 3.88 0.16
N HIS A 63 -12.07 4.36 0.94
CA HIS A 63 -10.88 3.59 1.27
C HIS A 63 -10.48 3.79 2.74
N LYS A 64 -10.10 2.70 3.43
CA LYS A 64 -9.82 2.70 4.87
C LYS A 64 -8.68 3.63 5.31
N ASN A 65 -7.74 3.92 4.41
CA ASN A 65 -6.59 4.80 4.63
C ASN A 65 -6.77 6.21 4.04
N ILE A 66 -8.00 6.59 3.69
CA ILE A 66 -8.37 7.94 3.26
C ILE A 66 -9.39 8.47 4.27
N MET A 67 -9.18 9.70 4.76
CA MET A 67 -10.11 10.31 5.73
C MET A 67 -11.50 10.45 5.11
N PRO A 68 -12.55 9.83 5.66
CA PRO A 68 -13.89 9.94 5.08
C PRO A 68 -14.54 11.29 5.41
N VAL A 69 -15.40 11.76 4.51
CA VAL A 69 -16.36 12.85 4.79
C VAL A 69 -17.68 12.22 5.24
N LEU A 70 -18.09 12.50 6.48
CA LEU A 70 -19.32 11.97 7.05
C LEU A 70 -20.56 12.74 6.57
N SER A 71 -20.42 14.06 6.45
CA SER A 71 -21.45 14.96 5.93
C SER A 71 -20.82 16.29 5.53
N SER A 72 -21.50 17.07 4.70
CA SER A 72 -21.00 18.37 4.25
C SER A 72 -22.09 19.38 3.99
N ASN A 73 -21.78 20.65 4.26
CA ASN A 73 -22.60 21.81 3.96
C ASN A 73 -21.81 22.72 3.00
N LEU A 74 -21.67 22.30 1.75
CA LEU A 74 -20.82 22.98 0.77
C LEU A 74 -21.46 24.22 0.14
N THR A 75 -22.77 24.42 0.33
CA THR A 75 -23.51 25.61 -0.11
C THR A 75 -23.52 26.73 0.93
N ASP A 76 -23.13 26.45 2.17
CA ASP A 76 -23.07 27.44 3.24
C ASP A 76 -21.97 28.48 2.98
N ASN A 77 -22.06 29.61 3.69
CA ASN A 77 -21.04 30.64 3.67
C ASN A 77 -20.55 30.95 5.10
N PRO A 78 -19.39 30.43 5.53
CA PRO A 78 -18.44 29.60 4.76
C PRO A 78 -18.86 28.12 4.63
N PRO A 79 -18.45 27.42 3.55
CA PRO A 79 -18.70 25.99 3.38
C PRO A 79 -17.93 25.19 4.42
N SER A 80 -18.49 24.04 4.81
CA SER A 80 -17.87 23.16 5.80
C SER A 80 -18.18 21.69 5.55
N PHE A 81 -17.39 20.80 6.13
CA PHE A 81 -17.64 19.37 6.15
C PHE A 81 -17.16 18.71 7.44
N LEU A 82 -17.72 17.55 7.72
CA LEU A 82 -17.51 16.77 8.93
C LEU A 82 -16.74 15.49 8.62
N MET A 83 -15.82 15.14 9.52
CA MET A 83 -15.00 13.94 9.45
C MET A 83 -14.84 13.33 10.85
N PRO A 84 -14.44 12.05 10.95
CA PRO A 84 -14.07 11.46 12.23
C PRO A 84 -13.01 12.29 12.95
N LEU A 85 -13.10 12.34 14.29
CA LEU A 85 -12.06 12.95 15.10
C LEU A 85 -10.84 12.02 15.12
N ALA A 86 -9.68 12.52 14.69
CA ALA A 86 -8.42 11.80 14.79
C ALA A 86 -7.82 11.91 16.20
N SER A 87 -7.11 10.87 16.62
CA SER A 87 -6.40 10.79 17.90
C SER A 87 -5.17 11.71 17.91
N ALA A 88 -4.40 11.69 16.81
CA ALA A 88 -3.19 12.48 16.62
C ALA A 88 -2.87 12.61 15.12
N SER A 89 -1.96 13.51 14.75
CA SER A 89 -1.29 13.45 13.45
C SER A 89 -0.01 12.62 13.52
N LEU A 90 0.42 12.05 12.39
CA LEU A 90 1.69 11.35 12.29
C LEU A 90 2.86 12.27 12.71
N TYR A 91 2.76 13.57 12.45
CA TYR A 91 3.73 14.54 12.95
C TYR A 91 3.85 14.50 14.49
N GLN A 92 2.72 14.51 15.20
CA GLN A 92 2.70 14.44 16.66
C GLN A 92 3.24 13.10 17.16
N ASP A 93 2.85 12.00 16.51
CA ASP A 93 3.31 10.67 16.90
C ASP A 93 4.84 10.52 16.68
N ILE A 94 5.40 11.01 15.56
CA ILE A 94 6.85 11.02 15.28
C ILE A 94 7.64 11.84 16.31
N GLN A 95 7.09 12.98 16.75
CA GLN A 95 7.73 13.81 17.78
C GLN A 95 7.75 13.13 19.15
N TYR A 96 6.74 12.29 19.44
CA TYR A 96 6.65 11.54 20.68
C TYR A 96 7.56 10.30 20.65
N ASP A 97 7.44 9.48 19.61
CA ASP A 97 8.24 8.28 19.40
C ASP A 97 8.28 7.93 17.90
N ARG A 98 9.46 7.99 17.28
CA ARG A 98 9.66 7.64 15.87
C ARG A 98 9.32 6.18 15.56
N SER A 99 9.42 5.28 16.53
CA SER A 99 9.05 3.87 16.33
C SER A 99 7.54 3.67 16.21
N LEU A 100 6.75 4.68 16.62
CA LEU A 100 5.29 4.63 16.75
C LEU A 100 4.85 3.41 17.59
N ASN A 101 5.55 3.15 18.69
CA ASN A 101 5.43 1.92 19.50
C ASN A 101 5.56 0.63 18.66
N GLY A 102 6.50 0.61 17.71
CA GLY A 102 6.72 -0.49 16.77
C GLY A 102 5.85 -0.48 15.50
N ASN A 103 4.94 0.49 15.33
CA ASN A 103 4.02 0.55 14.18
C ASN A 103 4.49 1.45 13.02
N ALA A 104 5.73 1.96 13.05
CA ALA A 104 6.27 2.82 12.00
C ALA A 104 6.10 2.23 10.58
N MET A 105 6.34 0.93 10.43
CA MET A 105 6.17 0.26 9.14
C MET A 105 4.70 0.19 8.71
N GLN A 106 3.80 -0.13 9.64
CA GLN A 106 2.36 -0.17 9.35
C GLN A 106 1.84 1.21 8.93
N ALA A 107 2.32 2.29 9.56
CA ALA A 107 1.97 3.65 9.18
C ALA A 107 2.38 3.98 7.74
N ILE A 108 3.58 3.57 7.32
CA ILE A 108 4.02 3.71 5.92
C ILE A 108 3.12 2.91 4.98
N MET A 109 2.81 1.66 5.32
CA MET A 109 1.97 0.80 4.48
C MET A 109 0.55 1.35 4.33
N ASP A 110 -0.01 1.93 5.40
CA ASP A 110 -1.28 2.64 5.39
C ASP A 110 -1.25 3.86 4.46
N ILE A 111 -0.17 4.66 4.49
CA ILE A 111 0.02 5.80 3.59
C ILE A 111 0.10 5.31 2.14
N LEU A 112 0.90 4.28 1.85
CA LEU A 112 1.05 3.75 0.49
C LEU A 112 -0.29 3.23 -0.05
N ALA A 113 -1.07 2.51 0.76
CA ALA A 113 -2.40 2.05 0.36
C ALA A 113 -3.36 3.22 0.05
N GLY A 114 -3.33 4.29 0.85
CA GLY A 114 -4.10 5.50 0.57
C GLY A 114 -3.68 6.22 -0.71
N LEU A 115 -2.38 6.27 -1.01
CA LEU A 115 -1.87 6.87 -2.24
C LEU A 115 -2.17 6.02 -3.49
N GLU A 116 -2.10 4.69 -3.38
CA GLU A 116 -2.48 3.77 -4.46
C GLU A 116 -3.92 4.02 -4.92
N GLU A 117 -4.85 4.18 -3.97
CA GLU A 117 -6.24 4.52 -4.26
C GLU A 117 -6.35 5.85 -5.03
N LEU A 118 -5.72 6.92 -4.54
CA LEU A 118 -5.72 8.22 -5.21
C LEU A 118 -5.15 8.14 -6.63
N HIS A 119 -4.01 7.46 -6.79
CA HIS A 119 -3.32 7.36 -8.07
C HIS A 119 -4.11 6.49 -9.07
N SER A 120 -4.88 5.50 -8.60
CA SER A 120 -5.72 4.64 -9.45
C SER A 120 -6.82 5.40 -10.20
N ILE A 121 -7.19 6.58 -9.71
CA ILE A 121 -8.18 7.48 -10.29
C ILE A 121 -7.57 8.81 -10.80
N ASP A 122 -6.26 8.79 -11.10
CA ASP A 122 -5.50 9.94 -11.62
C ASP A 122 -5.47 11.18 -10.70
N ILE A 123 -5.56 10.97 -9.37
CA ILE A 123 -5.46 12.02 -8.37
C ILE A 123 -4.11 11.96 -7.67
N THR A 124 -3.38 13.08 -7.64
CA THR A 124 -2.14 13.23 -6.89
C THR A 124 -2.40 14.04 -5.61
N HIS A 125 -1.78 13.67 -4.49
CA HIS A 125 -1.97 14.35 -3.21
C HIS A 125 -1.29 15.73 -3.17
N ARG A 126 -0.03 15.82 -3.60
CA ARG A 126 0.78 17.06 -3.79
C ARG A 126 1.25 17.81 -2.54
N ASP A 127 0.60 17.63 -1.40
CA ASP A 127 1.04 18.19 -0.10
C ASP A 127 1.12 17.09 0.97
N LEU A 128 1.69 15.93 0.60
CA LEU A 128 1.80 14.82 1.55
C LEU A 128 2.90 15.13 2.57
N LYS A 129 2.53 15.12 3.85
CA LYS A 129 3.43 15.37 4.98
C LYS A 129 2.85 14.78 6.27
N PRO A 130 3.66 14.58 7.33
CA PRO A 130 3.18 13.98 8.57
C PRO A 130 2.01 14.71 9.24
N GLN A 131 1.82 16.02 9.01
CA GLN A 131 0.68 16.77 9.54
C GLN A 131 -0.64 16.41 8.85
N ASN A 132 -0.58 15.94 7.61
CA ASN A 132 -1.72 15.59 6.78
C ASN A 132 -2.04 14.07 6.82
N VAL A 133 -1.26 13.29 7.57
CA VAL A 133 -1.54 11.89 7.88
C VAL A 133 -2.03 11.82 9.32
N LEU A 134 -3.23 11.27 9.53
CA LEU A 134 -3.92 11.28 10.82
C LEU A 134 -4.10 9.86 11.35
N ARG A 135 -3.95 9.67 12.65
CA ARG A 135 -4.18 8.39 13.33
C ARG A 135 -5.61 8.30 13.82
N ILE A 136 -6.33 7.28 13.36
CA ILE A 136 -7.64 6.89 13.87
C ILE A 136 -7.46 5.69 14.79
N SER A 137 -7.83 5.85 16.05
CA SER A 137 -7.85 4.74 17.01
C SER A 137 -9.21 4.06 17.01
N SER A 138 -9.20 2.73 16.90
CA SER A 138 -10.42 1.91 16.93
C SER A 138 -10.21 0.68 17.81
N THR A 139 -11.27 -0.08 18.06
CA THR A 139 -11.20 -1.37 18.76
C THR A 139 -10.36 -2.41 18.00
N GLU A 140 -10.19 -2.24 16.69
CA GLU A 140 -9.36 -3.11 15.83
C GLU A 140 -7.89 -2.70 15.81
N GLY A 141 -7.54 -1.58 16.45
CA GLY A 141 -6.20 -1.01 16.48
C GLY A 141 -6.14 0.39 15.89
N ASP A 142 -4.94 0.94 15.88
CA ASP A 142 -4.62 2.23 15.28
C ASP A 142 -4.40 2.05 13.77
N ARG A 143 -4.94 2.98 12.98
CA ARG A 143 -4.68 3.09 11.54
C ARG A 143 -4.35 4.51 11.15
N TYR A 144 -3.52 4.66 10.13
CA TYR A 144 -3.21 5.97 9.57
C TYR A 144 -4.05 6.23 8.32
N VAL A 145 -4.56 7.46 8.21
CA VAL A 145 -5.40 7.90 7.10
C VAL A 145 -4.84 9.20 6.52
N ILE A 146 -4.82 9.29 5.20
CA ILE A 146 -4.43 10.49 4.47
C ILE A 146 -5.59 11.49 4.52
N SER A 147 -5.27 12.76 4.75
CA SER A 147 -6.21 13.88 4.82
C SER A 147 -5.64 15.14 4.15
N ASP A 148 -6.50 16.14 3.96
CA ASP A 148 -6.12 17.48 3.47
C ASP A 148 -5.48 17.47 2.07
N PHE A 149 -6.33 17.19 1.08
CA PHE A 149 -5.93 17.19 -0.32
C PHE A 149 -5.96 18.59 -0.95
N GLY A 150 -5.56 19.61 -0.19
CA GLY A 150 -5.75 21.05 -0.48
C GLY A 150 -5.17 21.56 -1.81
N LEU A 151 -4.51 20.70 -2.58
CA LEU A 151 -3.96 20.98 -3.91
C LEU A 151 -4.47 20.05 -5.03
N ILE A 152 -5.52 19.23 -4.79
CA ILE A 152 -6.15 18.44 -5.87
C ILE A 152 -6.56 19.40 -6.98
N SER A 153 -5.89 19.27 -8.12
CA SER A 153 -6.35 19.88 -9.35
C SER A 153 -6.39 18.81 -10.42
N VAL A 154 -7.60 18.54 -10.87
CA VAL A 154 -7.85 18.04 -12.21
C VAL A 154 -7.49 19.18 -13.18
N LYS A 155 -6.27 19.16 -13.72
CA LYS A 155 -5.83 19.97 -14.87
C LYS A 155 -6.25 21.47 -14.86
N ASP A 156 -6.23 22.16 -13.72
CA ASP A 156 -6.68 23.55 -13.64
C ASP A 156 -5.51 24.52 -13.83
N THR A 157 -5.56 25.32 -14.90
CA THR A 157 -4.48 26.20 -15.36
C THR A 157 -4.12 27.36 -14.42
N GLN A 158 -4.95 27.67 -13.41
CA GLN A 158 -4.78 28.82 -12.50
C GLN A 158 -3.99 28.53 -11.21
N LEU A 159 -3.18 27.47 -11.18
CA LEU A 159 -2.40 27.04 -10.01
C LEU A 159 -1.28 28.01 -9.58
N SER A 160 -0.70 28.77 -10.51
CA SER A 160 0.56 29.52 -10.30
C SER A 160 0.44 30.79 -9.44
N VAL A 161 -0.75 31.40 -9.35
CA VAL A 161 -0.92 32.74 -8.73
C VAL A 161 -1.05 32.66 -7.20
N LEU A 162 -1.54 31.55 -6.66
CA LEU A 162 -1.82 31.41 -5.23
C LEU A 162 -0.63 30.91 -4.41
N THR A 163 0.32 30.25 -5.07
CA THR A 163 1.46 29.61 -4.39
C THR A 163 2.61 30.56 -4.15
N GLN A 164 2.70 31.64 -4.92
CA GLN A 164 3.58 32.77 -4.61
C GLN A 164 3.21 33.49 -3.30
N THR A 165 1.95 33.41 -2.86
CA THR A 165 1.44 34.10 -1.65
C THR A 165 1.21 33.16 -0.46
N GLY A 166 0.93 31.87 -0.72
CA GLY A 166 0.53 30.90 0.31
C GLY A 166 1.57 29.85 0.74
N MET A 167 2.73 29.74 0.07
CA MET A 167 3.83 28.90 0.55
C MET A 167 4.43 29.53 1.82
N ARG A 168 3.93 29.11 2.98
CA ARG A 168 4.58 29.41 4.26
C ARG A 168 5.97 28.77 4.28
N MET A 169 6.94 29.56 4.75
CA MET A 169 8.37 29.32 5.02
C MET A 169 8.75 28.06 5.86
N GLY A 170 7.97 26.98 5.81
CA GLY A 170 8.20 25.73 6.55
C GLY A 170 7.51 24.48 5.99
N SER A 171 6.68 24.60 4.93
CA SER A 171 6.12 23.43 4.22
C SER A 171 7.07 22.83 3.16
N ASP A 172 8.22 23.48 2.94
CA ASP A 172 9.17 23.13 1.88
C ASP A 172 9.94 21.83 2.12
N TYR A 173 9.88 21.27 3.33
CA TYR A 173 10.64 20.07 3.63
C TYR A 173 10.14 18.88 2.81
N TYR A 174 8.85 18.61 2.67
CA TYR A 174 8.36 17.38 2.00
C TYR A 174 8.05 17.55 0.50
N THR A 175 8.23 18.76 -0.02
CA THR A 175 7.87 19.10 -1.39
C THR A 175 8.95 18.65 -2.37
N ALA A 176 8.54 17.95 -3.43
CA ALA A 176 9.48 17.48 -4.45
C ALA A 176 10.12 18.64 -5.23
N PRO A 177 11.39 18.55 -5.67
CA PRO A 177 12.10 19.64 -6.33
C PRO A 177 11.39 20.22 -7.55
N GLU A 178 10.76 19.37 -8.36
CA GLU A 178 10.01 19.79 -9.54
C GLU A 178 8.77 20.60 -9.21
N ILE A 179 8.16 20.37 -8.03
CA ILE A 179 6.95 21.06 -7.57
C ILE A 179 7.25 22.46 -7.06
N VAL A 180 8.42 22.65 -6.44
CA VAL A 180 8.91 23.98 -6.05
C VAL A 180 9.10 24.88 -7.28
N GLY A 181 9.52 24.29 -8.41
CA GLY A 181 9.64 24.99 -9.69
C GLY A 181 8.29 25.25 -10.37
N ASP A 182 7.48 24.20 -10.54
CA ASP A 182 6.15 24.27 -11.13
C ASP A 182 5.22 23.19 -10.57
N LEU A 183 4.20 23.61 -9.80
CA LEU A 183 3.20 22.72 -9.21
C LEU A 183 2.42 21.89 -10.24
N ARG A 184 2.38 22.31 -11.50
CA ARG A 184 1.72 21.55 -12.58
C ARG A 184 2.49 20.27 -12.92
N MET A 185 3.74 20.15 -12.49
CA MET A 185 4.55 18.94 -12.64
C MET A 185 4.22 17.84 -11.62
N ALA A 186 3.22 18.06 -10.77
CA ALA A 186 2.72 17.06 -9.82
C ALA A 186 2.36 15.75 -10.51
N SER A 187 2.94 14.68 -9.99
CA SER A 187 2.77 13.31 -10.47
C SER A 187 2.82 12.33 -9.29
N ALA A 188 2.56 11.05 -9.56
CA ALA A 188 2.75 9.98 -8.59
C ALA A 188 4.17 9.99 -8.00
N GLN A 189 5.17 10.31 -8.83
CA GLN A 189 6.58 10.42 -8.44
C GLN A 189 6.84 11.57 -7.46
N SER A 190 6.02 12.62 -7.48
CA SER A 190 6.12 13.71 -6.51
C SER A 190 5.60 13.29 -5.13
N ASP A 191 4.51 12.53 -5.05
CA ASP A 191 4.03 11.94 -3.80
C ASP A 191 5.04 10.91 -3.25
N ILE A 192 5.67 10.12 -4.12
CA ILE A 192 6.75 9.18 -3.76
C ILE A 192 7.94 9.90 -3.11
N TYR A 193 8.31 11.10 -3.59
CA TYR A 193 9.34 11.92 -2.94
C TYR A 193 8.94 12.28 -1.50
N SER A 194 7.69 12.70 -1.31
CA SER A 194 7.16 13.01 0.01
C SER A 194 7.16 11.79 0.94
N VAL A 195 6.83 10.59 0.43
CA VAL A 195 6.95 9.34 1.21
C VAL A 195 8.40 9.05 1.59
N GLY A 196 9.37 9.24 0.68
CA GLY A 196 10.79 9.13 0.99
C GLY A 196 11.24 10.05 2.13
N CYS A 197 10.66 11.26 2.19
CA CYS A 197 10.90 12.18 3.30
C CYS A 197 10.28 11.72 4.63
N ILE A 198 9.09 11.10 4.59
CA ILE A 198 8.43 10.52 5.78
C ILE A 198 9.19 9.29 6.28
N LEU A 199 9.69 8.44 5.36
CA LEU A 199 10.55 7.29 5.69
C LEU A 199 11.79 7.74 6.47
N HIS A 200 12.43 8.82 6.03
CA HIS A 200 13.56 9.41 6.75
C HIS A 200 13.17 9.91 8.15
N ASP A 201 12.01 10.53 8.32
CA ASP A 201 11.60 10.99 9.66
C ASP A 201 11.36 9.84 10.65
N LEU A 202 10.97 8.66 10.15
CA LEU A 202 10.72 7.45 10.94
C LEU A 202 11.99 6.63 11.18
N PHE A 203 12.84 6.47 10.16
CA PHE A 203 13.94 5.50 10.16
C PHE A 203 15.33 6.10 9.90
N GLY A 204 15.40 7.37 9.51
CA GLY A 204 16.65 8.07 9.23
C GLY A 204 17.31 8.64 10.48
N GLU A 205 18.62 8.84 10.39
CA GLU A 205 19.46 9.34 11.50
C GLU A 205 20.05 10.72 11.18
N GLY A 206 20.04 11.14 9.90
CA GLY A 206 20.59 12.39 9.42
C GLY A 206 19.69 13.62 9.56
N THR A 207 20.26 14.80 9.25
CA THR A 207 19.47 16.00 8.98
C THR A 207 19.15 16.06 7.49
N ARG A 208 17.86 16.17 7.17
CA ARG A 208 17.38 16.27 5.79
C ARG A 208 17.45 17.70 5.28
N ILE A 209 17.99 17.88 4.06
CA ILE A 209 17.97 19.16 3.37
C ILE A 209 16.77 19.18 2.39
N PRO A 210 15.87 20.18 2.46
CA PRO A 210 14.74 20.31 1.55
C PRO A 210 15.14 20.24 0.08
N CYS A 211 14.39 19.51 -0.75
CA CYS A 211 14.63 19.38 -2.19
C CYS A 211 15.96 18.70 -2.60
N PHE A 212 16.64 18.01 -1.68
CA PHE A 212 17.82 17.19 -1.99
C PHE A 212 17.49 15.69 -1.93
N GLU A 213 18.38 14.90 -2.54
CA GLU A 213 18.39 13.45 -2.42
C GLU A 213 18.87 13.05 -1.02
N ILE A 214 18.21 12.08 -0.40
CA ILE A 214 18.60 11.52 0.89
C ILE A 214 19.69 10.48 0.65
N LYS A 215 20.88 10.75 1.17
CA LYS A 215 22.05 9.87 1.09
C LYS A 215 22.56 9.64 2.49
N GLU A 216 22.04 8.61 3.12
CA GLU A 216 22.48 8.19 4.45
C GLU A 216 22.70 6.67 4.49
N SER A 217 23.24 6.20 5.60
CA SER A 217 23.41 4.77 5.87
C SER A 217 22.22 4.28 6.69
N GLY A 218 21.77 3.05 6.46
CA GLY A 218 20.71 2.43 7.23
C GLY A 218 20.01 1.31 6.47
N PRO A 219 19.09 0.56 7.11
CA PRO A 219 18.06 -0.14 6.36
C PRO A 219 17.25 0.93 5.60
N PHE A 220 16.52 0.69 4.53
CA PHE A 220 15.80 1.72 3.77
C PHE A 220 16.63 2.84 3.13
N SER A 221 17.96 2.95 3.31
CA SER A 221 18.77 4.01 2.69
C SER A 221 18.62 4.06 1.17
N ASP A 222 18.68 2.90 0.51
CA ASP A 222 18.53 2.77 -0.95
C ASP A 222 17.11 3.11 -1.40
N ILE A 223 16.11 2.76 -0.59
CA ILE A 223 14.71 3.09 -0.85
C ILE A 223 14.48 4.60 -0.72
N MET A 224 15.00 5.23 0.34
CA MET A 224 14.93 6.67 0.54
C MET A 224 15.65 7.42 -0.57
N LEU A 225 16.84 6.97 -0.98
CA LEU A 225 17.59 7.54 -2.10
C LEU A 225 16.79 7.41 -3.42
N CYS A 226 16.20 6.25 -3.68
CA CYS A 226 15.38 6.03 -4.87
C CYS A 226 14.14 6.94 -4.86
N CYS A 227 13.42 7.03 -3.73
CA CYS A 227 12.27 7.93 -3.57
C CYS A 227 12.64 9.40 -3.80
N THR A 228 13.83 9.81 -3.36
CA THR A 228 14.23 11.22 -3.31
C THR A 228 15.16 11.66 -4.44
N ARG A 229 15.33 10.84 -5.49
CA ARG A 229 16.08 11.22 -6.69
C ARG A 229 15.60 12.56 -7.24
N ARG A 230 16.54 13.39 -7.69
CA ARG A 230 16.22 14.73 -8.21
C ARG A 230 15.37 14.66 -9.49
N GLU A 231 15.69 13.73 -10.37
CA GLU A 231 14.91 13.46 -11.58
C GLU A 231 13.75 12.50 -11.26
N PRO A 232 12.47 12.89 -11.49
CA PRO A 232 11.32 12.04 -11.18
C PRO A 232 11.35 10.67 -11.88
N SER A 233 11.87 10.61 -13.11
CA SER A 233 12.01 9.36 -13.88
C SER A 233 12.97 8.33 -13.27
N ARG A 234 13.81 8.75 -12.32
CA ARG A 234 14.75 7.87 -11.60
C ARG A 234 14.21 7.41 -10.24
N ARG A 235 13.01 7.86 -9.86
CA ARG A 235 12.28 7.35 -8.69
C ARG A 235 11.53 6.07 -9.06
N PHE A 236 10.90 5.44 -8.07
CA PHE A 236 9.96 4.36 -8.32
C PHE A 236 8.87 4.80 -9.32
N GLY A 237 8.54 3.91 -10.26
CA GLY A 237 7.57 4.20 -11.33
C GLY A 237 6.16 4.40 -10.80
N SER A 238 5.82 3.70 -9.71
CA SER A 238 4.54 3.76 -9.02
C SER A 238 4.68 3.58 -7.50
N VAL A 239 3.61 3.90 -6.76
CA VAL A 239 3.54 3.65 -5.32
C VAL A 239 3.57 2.15 -5.02
N ALA A 240 3.00 1.32 -5.91
CA ALA A 240 3.07 -0.13 -5.79
C ALA A 240 4.52 -0.65 -5.86
N ASP A 241 5.36 -0.11 -6.75
CA ASP A 241 6.78 -0.49 -6.84
C ASP A 241 7.54 -0.14 -5.56
N LEU A 242 7.25 1.04 -4.98
CA LEU A 242 7.83 1.45 -3.69
C LEU A 242 7.39 0.50 -2.57
N ARG A 243 6.11 0.16 -2.53
CA ARG A 243 5.55 -0.76 -1.53
C ARG A 243 6.23 -2.12 -1.60
N GLU A 244 6.41 -2.68 -2.79
CA GLU A 244 7.14 -3.92 -3.01
C GLU A 244 8.61 -3.84 -2.55
N ALA A 245 9.29 -2.73 -2.84
CA ALA A 245 10.66 -2.52 -2.39
C ALA A 245 10.77 -2.50 -0.86
N ILE A 246 9.81 -1.86 -0.16
CA ILE A 246 9.78 -1.82 1.31
C ILE A 246 9.49 -3.20 1.90
N ILE A 247 8.54 -3.95 1.33
CA ILE A 247 8.24 -5.33 1.76
C ILE A 247 9.48 -6.20 1.59
N ALA A 248 10.18 -6.10 0.44
CA ALA A 248 11.42 -6.83 0.20
C ALA A 248 12.52 -6.47 1.21
N HIS A 249 12.61 -5.20 1.62
CA HIS A 249 13.56 -4.76 2.64
C HIS A 249 13.19 -5.23 4.05
N GLY A 250 11.90 -5.26 4.41
CA GLY A 250 11.42 -5.70 5.73
C GLY A 250 11.73 -7.17 6.03
N GLN A 251 12.07 -7.96 5.02
CA GLN A 251 12.45 -9.37 5.14
C GLN A 251 13.91 -9.59 5.60
N ILE A 252 14.72 -8.53 5.71
CA ILE A 252 16.16 -8.64 6.05
C ILE A 252 16.41 -8.91 7.56
N ASN A 253 15.42 -8.72 8.44
CA ASN A 253 15.53 -9.00 9.88
C ASN A 253 15.07 -10.41 10.30
N VAL A 254 14.85 -11.30 9.35
CA VAL A 254 14.42 -12.67 9.62
C VAL A 254 15.61 -13.49 10.12
N THR A 255 15.55 -13.97 11.36
CA THR A 255 16.58 -14.83 11.96
C THR A 255 16.15 -16.29 11.92
N ALA A 256 17.11 -17.22 11.87
CA ALA A 256 16.86 -18.65 12.01
C ALA A 256 17.61 -19.20 13.22
N ALA A 257 17.00 -20.16 13.91
CA ALA A 257 17.64 -20.85 15.04
C ALA A 257 18.73 -21.81 14.54
N GLU A 258 18.50 -22.46 13.40
CA GLU A 258 19.48 -23.35 12.78
C GLU A 258 20.57 -22.55 12.02
N PRO A 259 21.86 -22.76 12.33
CA PRO A 259 22.96 -22.02 11.69
C PRO A 259 22.98 -22.14 10.16
N GLN A 260 22.71 -23.35 9.64
CA GLN A 260 22.68 -23.58 8.20
C GLN A 260 21.57 -22.78 7.51
N VAL A 261 20.41 -22.62 8.16
CA VAL A 261 19.31 -21.82 7.60
C VAL A 261 19.62 -20.33 7.70
N ALA A 262 20.28 -19.89 8.77
CA ALA A 262 20.75 -18.51 8.90
C ALA A 262 21.77 -18.13 7.80
N ASP A 263 22.68 -19.05 7.46
CA ASP A 263 23.61 -18.88 6.33
C ASP A 263 22.85 -18.74 5.00
N PHE A 264 21.84 -19.58 4.76
CA PHE A 264 21.01 -19.47 3.56
C PHE A 264 20.20 -18.17 3.52
N ILE A 265 19.63 -17.72 4.64
CA ILE A 265 18.93 -16.44 4.72
C ILE A 265 19.87 -15.29 4.37
N THR A 266 21.08 -15.30 4.94
CA THR A 266 22.10 -14.29 4.65
C THR A 266 22.46 -14.28 3.17
N LEU A 267 22.65 -15.46 2.56
CA LEU A 267 22.95 -15.59 1.13
C LEU A 267 21.80 -15.08 0.26
N LEU A 268 20.56 -15.47 0.54
CA LEU A 268 19.36 -15.08 -0.20
C LEU A 268 19.07 -13.58 -0.10
N SER A 269 19.43 -12.96 1.03
CA SER A 269 19.28 -11.53 1.28
C SER A 269 20.43 -10.69 0.70
N SER A 270 21.54 -11.33 0.31
CA SER A 270 22.67 -10.65 -0.35
C SER A 270 22.43 -10.45 -1.85
N GLU A 271 23.29 -9.67 -2.52
CA GLU A 271 23.32 -9.55 -3.98
C GLU A 271 24.16 -10.64 -4.68
N GLN A 272 24.77 -11.58 -3.94
CA GLN A 272 25.65 -12.60 -4.51
C GLN A 272 24.89 -13.55 -5.44
N GLU A 273 25.50 -13.95 -6.56
CA GLU A 273 24.89 -14.96 -7.45
C GLU A 273 24.83 -16.32 -6.74
N ILE A 274 23.69 -17.02 -6.84
CA ILE A 274 23.48 -18.33 -6.22
C ILE A 274 23.54 -19.38 -7.33
N ASP A 275 24.45 -20.34 -7.21
CA ASP A 275 24.56 -21.44 -8.17
C ASP A 275 23.46 -22.49 -8.01
N LEU A 276 23.28 -23.34 -9.03
CA LEU A 276 22.22 -24.37 -9.03
C LEU A 276 22.45 -25.46 -7.97
N ALA A 277 23.69 -25.71 -7.55
CA ALA A 277 24.01 -26.69 -6.50
C ALA A 277 23.60 -26.16 -5.12
N THR A 278 23.75 -24.86 -4.89
CA THR A 278 23.33 -24.19 -3.67
C THR A 278 21.80 -24.09 -3.63
N TRP A 279 21.16 -23.79 -4.76
CA TRP A 279 19.70 -23.88 -4.88
C TRP A 279 19.16 -25.28 -4.56
N GLU A 280 19.81 -26.34 -5.04
CA GLU A 280 19.44 -27.72 -4.70
C GLU A 280 19.49 -27.95 -3.18
N ARG A 281 20.54 -27.46 -2.51
CA ARG A 281 20.67 -27.56 -1.05
C ARG A 281 19.59 -26.77 -0.30
N ILE A 282 19.26 -25.56 -0.77
CA ILE A 282 18.20 -24.73 -0.20
C ILE A 282 16.85 -25.43 -0.35
N ILE A 283 16.53 -25.95 -1.54
CA ILE A 283 15.25 -26.62 -1.82
C ILE A 283 15.12 -27.90 -0.99
N ASN A 284 16.15 -28.74 -0.95
CA ASN A 284 16.14 -29.94 -0.09
C ASN A 284 15.92 -29.55 1.37
N LYS A 285 16.57 -28.47 1.83
CA LYS A 285 16.38 -27.98 3.21
C LYS A 285 14.94 -27.53 3.47
N ILE A 286 14.31 -26.87 2.50
CA ILE A 286 12.90 -26.47 2.58
C ILE A 286 12.01 -27.70 2.65
N GLU A 287 12.18 -28.66 1.75
CA GLU A 287 11.35 -29.88 1.67
C GLU A 287 11.50 -30.76 2.92
N ASP A 288 12.73 -30.96 3.39
CA ASP A 288 13.02 -31.85 4.53
C ASP A 288 12.51 -31.29 5.87
N ASN A 289 12.52 -29.96 6.02
CA ASN A 289 12.25 -29.30 7.31
C ASN A 289 10.93 -28.51 7.33
N TYR A 290 10.13 -28.49 6.27
CA TYR A 290 8.80 -27.87 6.30
C TYR A 290 7.85 -28.67 7.22
N PRO A 291 7.02 -28.04 8.09
CA PRO A 291 6.69 -26.61 8.19
C PRO A 291 7.38 -25.86 9.34
N SER A 292 8.65 -26.15 9.64
CA SER A 292 9.39 -25.47 10.72
C SER A 292 9.45 -23.94 10.51
N GLN A 293 9.57 -23.19 11.63
CA GLN A 293 9.64 -21.73 11.57
C GLN A 293 10.85 -21.24 10.78
N ASP A 294 12.00 -21.92 10.90
CA ASP A 294 13.21 -21.60 10.15
C ASP A 294 13.00 -21.73 8.63
N VAL A 295 12.27 -22.76 8.16
CA VAL A 295 11.94 -22.90 6.74
C VAL A 295 10.93 -21.84 6.29
N LYS A 296 9.95 -21.48 7.12
CA LYS A 296 9.02 -20.38 6.80
C LYS A 296 9.76 -19.05 6.66
N ASN A 297 10.69 -18.80 7.56
CA ASN A 297 11.60 -17.67 7.54
C ASN A 297 12.46 -17.67 6.27
N LEU A 298 12.99 -18.83 5.89
CA LEU A 298 13.75 -19.01 4.64
C LEU A 298 12.90 -18.72 3.40
N LEU A 299 11.66 -19.24 3.32
CA LEU A 299 10.73 -18.97 2.22
C LEU A 299 10.36 -17.49 2.14
N GLN A 300 10.22 -16.82 3.28
CA GLN A 300 9.89 -15.40 3.36
C GLN A 300 10.95 -14.52 2.72
N VAL A 301 12.24 -14.83 2.87
CA VAL A 301 13.33 -13.98 2.34
C VAL A 301 13.63 -14.20 0.85
N ILE A 302 13.08 -15.25 0.23
CA ILE A 302 13.28 -15.50 -1.20
C ILE A 302 12.56 -14.40 -2.00
N SER A 303 13.33 -13.50 -2.63
CA SER A 303 12.80 -12.39 -3.41
C SER A 303 12.27 -12.83 -4.78
N LEU A 304 11.40 -12.00 -5.38
CA LEU A 304 10.87 -12.24 -6.72
C LEU A 304 11.99 -12.36 -7.78
N ASN A 305 13.04 -11.54 -7.67
CA ASN A 305 14.18 -11.60 -8.58
C ASN A 305 14.90 -12.94 -8.52
N ARG A 306 15.06 -13.50 -7.31
CA ARG A 306 15.66 -14.83 -7.11
C ARG A 306 14.81 -15.95 -7.69
N ILE A 307 13.48 -15.83 -7.54
CA ILE A 307 12.52 -16.78 -8.15
C ILE A 307 12.62 -16.73 -9.66
N ASN A 308 12.58 -15.53 -10.26
CA ASN A 308 12.65 -15.36 -11.71
C ASN A 308 13.99 -15.85 -12.28
N ASP A 309 15.12 -15.60 -11.59
CA ASP A 309 16.43 -16.14 -11.97
C ASP A 309 16.43 -17.67 -11.97
N LEU A 310 15.90 -18.30 -10.91
CA LEU A 310 15.81 -19.75 -10.84
C LEU A 310 14.92 -20.32 -11.95
N ILE A 311 13.75 -19.71 -12.22
CA ILE A 311 12.84 -20.11 -13.30
C ILE A 311 13.52 -20.06 -14.67
N ALA A 312 14.31 -19.01 -14.91
CA ALA A 312 15.05 -18.87 -16.16
C ALA A 312 16.15 -19.93 -16.34
N ARG A 313 16.69 -20.48 -15.24
CA ARG A 313 17.85 -21.38 -15.25
C ARG A 313 17.49 -22.86 -15.10
N ASP A 314 16.48 -23.20 -14.31
CA ASP A 314 16.09 -24.59 -14.01
C ASP A 314 14.60 -24.70 -13.62
N GLN A 315 13.77 -25.06 -14.60
CA GLN A 315 12.32 -25.21 -14.40
C GLN A 315 11.94 -26.31 -13.40
N TYR A 316 12.75 -27.37 -13.28
CA TYR A 316 12.47 -28.48 -12.38
C TYR A 316 12.65 -28.07 -10.91
N LYS A 317 13.76 -27.40 -10.59
CA LYS A 317 13.99 -26.81 -9.26
C LYS A 317 12.95 -25.76 -8.93
N SER A 318 12.58 -24.93 -9.90
CA SER A 318 11.51 -23.94 -9.71
C SER A 318 10.16 -24.56 -9.41
N ALA A 319 9.80 -25.68 -10.05
CA ALA A 319 8.55 -26.40 -9.76
C ALA A 319 8.52 -26.87 -8.31
N ARG A 320 9.61 -27.51 -7.85
CA ARG A 320 9.76 -27.98 -6.46
C ARG A 320 9.63 -26.84 -5.45
N LEU A 321 10.37 -25.74 -5.68
CA LEU A 321 10.28 -24.56 -4.82
C LEU A 321 8.86 -23.96 -4.83
N GLY A 322 8.23 -23.88 -6.00
CA GLY A 322 6.90 -23.32 -6.18
C GLY A 322 5.81 -24.09 -5.44
N ILE A 323 5.87 -25.43 -5.45
CA ILE A 323 4.96 -26.29 -4.67
C ILE A 323 5.11 -26.01 -3.16
N MET A 324 6.35 -25.96 -2.66
CA MET A 324 6.60 -25.65 -1.25
C MET A 324 6.18 -24.22 -0.88
N TYR A 325 6.40 -23.26 -1.77
CA TYR A 325 5.98 -21.87 -1.58
C TYR A 325 4.45 -21.77 -1.55
N ALA A 326 3.75 -22.45 -2.45
CA ALA A 326 2.30 -22.52 -2.46
C ALA A 326 1.73 -23.17 -1.19
N GLN A 327 2.35 -24.25 -0.72
CA GLN A 327 1.94 -24.92 0.53
C GLN A 327 2.13 -24.00 1.75
N TRP A 328 3.23 -23.25 1.81
CA TRP A 328 3.47 -22.25 2.83
C TRP A 328 2.45 -21.12 2.81
N VAL A 329 2.13 -20.62 1.62
CA VAL A 329 1.15 -19.56 1.44
C VAL A 329 -0.27 -20.03 1.80
N GLY A 330 -0.69 -21.20 1.31
CA GLY A 330 -2.03 -21.72 1.55
C GLY A 330 -2.32 -22.07 3.01
N GLY A 331 -1.28 -22.42 3.79
CA GLY A 331 -1.39 -22.75 5.21
C GLY A 331 -0.98 -21.63 6.18
N GLY A 332 -0.50 -20.49 5.66
CA GLY A 332 0.03 -19.39 6.47
C GLY A 332 -1.01 -18.31 6.78
N THR A 333 -0.80 -17.62 7.90
CA THR A 333 -1.49 -16.36 8.22
C THR A 333 -0.50 -15.22 8.09
N PHE A 334 -0.76 -14.30 7.16
CA PHE A 334 0.16 -13.21 6.84
C PHE A 334 -0.46 -11.85 7.20
N ASP A 335 0.38 -10.88 7.56
CA ASP A 335 -0.07 -9.52 7.89
C ASP A 335 -0.55 -8.74 6.64
N PHE A 336 -1.14 -7.54 6.85
CA PHE A 336 -1.69 -6.75 5.74
C PHE A 336 -0.64 -6.38 4.68
N SER A 337 0.58 -6.11 5.11
CA SER A 337 1.68 -5.65 4.27
C SER A 337 2.34 -6.73 3.43
N SER A 338 2.42 -7.97 3.92
CA SER A 338 3.22 -9.02 3.29
C SER A 338 2.47 -9.82 2.21
N CYS A 339 1.13 -9.85 2.22
CA CYS A 339 0.35 -10.68 1.31
C CYS A 339 0.54 -10.33 -0.17
N ASP A 340 0.61 -9.05 -0.55
CA ASP A 340 0.66 -8.66 -1.96
C ASP A 340 2.00 -9.03 -2.60
N GLY A 341 3.11 -8.81 -1.89
CA GLY A 341 4.44 -9.22 -2.34
C GLY A 341 4.60 -10.74 -2.36
N ILE A 342 4.04 -11.46 -1.39
CA ILE A 342 4.00 -12.92 -1.38
C ILE A 342 3.14 -13.45 -2.54
N ALA A 343 2.00 -12.82 -2.84
CA ALA A 343 1.15 -13.19 -3.96
C ALA A 343 1.83 -12.94 -5.32
N ASN A 344 2.60 -11.86 -5.45
CA ASN A 344 3.40 -11.59 -6.65
C ASN A 344 4.51 -12.65 -6.86
N ARG A 345 5.20 -13.05 -5.78
CA ARG A 345 6.20 -14.13 -5.80
C ARG A 345 5.57 -15.47 -6.13
N LEU A 346 4.43 -15.77 -5.52
CA LEU A 346 3.67 -16.98 -5.76
C LEU A 346 3.19 -17.04 -7.23
N GLN A 347 2.70 -15.93 -7.79
CA GLN A 347 2.27 -15.85 -9.18
C GLN A 347 3.43 -16.08 -10.17
N ALA A 348 4.68 -15.73 -9.82
CA ALA A 348 5.82 -15.94 -10.72
C ALA A 348 5.99 -17.41 -11.11
N PHE A 349 5.65 -18.34 -10.20
CA PHE A 349 5.70 -19.78 -10.47
C PHE A 349 4.68 -20.24 -11.53
N MET A 350 3.71 -19.42 -11.91
CA MET A 350 2.84 -19.71 -13.07
C MET A 350 3.63 -19.85 -14.38
N ALA A 351 4.82 -19.26 -14.48
CA ALA A 351 5.70 -19.40 -15.64
C ALA A 351 6.40 -20.77 -15.73
N VAL A 352 6.35 -21.58 -14.67
CA VAL A 352 6.93 -22.93 -14.66
C VAL A 352 5.98 -23.88 -15.38
N PRO A 353 6.42 -24.64 -16.40
CA PRO A 353 5.57 -25.58 -17.14
C PRO A 353 5.34 -26.89 -16.37
N ASP A 354 4.87 -26.78 -15.13
CA ASP A 354 4.47 -27.89 -14.28
C ASP A 354 3.04 -27.66 -13.77
N LEU A 355 2.11 -28.51 -14.20
CA LEU A 355 0.68 -28.34 -13.91
C LEU A 355 0.37 -28.48 -12.41
N THR A 356 1.16 -29.26 -11.66
CA THR A 356 0.95 -29.44 -10.22
C THR A 356 1.31 -28.16 -9.49
N CYS A 357 2.51 -27.62 -9.75
CA CYS A 357 2.95 -26.34 -9.22
C CYS A 357 1.96 -25.22 -9.55
N GLN A 358 1.54 -25.10 -10.81
CA GLN A 358 0.58 -24.07 -11.24
C GLN A 358 -0.79 -24.22 -10.54
N ALA A 359 -1.29 -25.44 -10.37
CA ALA A 359 -2.56 -25.66 -9.66
C ALA A 359 -2.45 -25.32 -8.17
N ASP A 360 -1.37 -25.72 -7.52
CA ASP A 360 -1.10 -25.42 -6.11
C ASP A 360 -0.98 -23.91 -5.89
N VAL A 361 -0.30 -23.19 -6.80
CA VAL A 361 -0.23 -21.72 -6.82
C VAL A 361 -1.61 -21.09 -6.87
N LEU A 362 -2.50 -21.57 -7.76
CA LEU A 362 -3.85 -21.03 -7.90
C LEU A 362 -4.69 -21.29 -6.65
N VAL A 363 -4.60 -22.48 -6.07
CA VAL A 363 -5.26 -22.80 -4.80
C VAL A 363 -4.75 -21.90 -3.68
N ALA A 364 -3.43 -21.72 -3.57
CA ALA A 364 -2.83 -20.89 -2.55
C ALA A 364 -3.25 -19.41 -2.70
N LEU A 365 -3.35 -18.87 -3.93
CA LEU A 365 -3.90 -17.54 -4.19
C LEU A 365 -5.37 -17.41 -3.77
N LEU A 366 -6.21 -18.40 -4.08
CA LEU A 366 -7.62 -18.41 -3.68
C LEU A 366 -7.77 -18.39 -2.16
N LEU A 367 -7.05 -19.28 -1.47
CA LEU A 367 -7.13 -19.40 -0.01
C LEU A 367 -6.56 -18.15 0.68
N MET A 368 -5.41 -17.65 0.26
CA MET A 368 -4.81 -16.42 0.80
C MET A 368 -5.68 -15.19 0.55
N GLY A 369 -6.25 -15.06 -0.65
CA GLY A 369 -7.11 -13.93 -1.01
C GLY A 369 -8.31 -13.84 -0.07
N THR A 370 -9.01 -14.95 0.07
CA THR A 370 -10.29 -15.04 0.79
C THR A 370 -10.13 -15.13 2.30
N SER A 371 -9.04 -15.70 2.82
CA SER A 371 -8.81 -15.73 4.27
C SER A 371 -8.49 -14.36 4.86
N HIS A 372 -8.01 -13.43 4.04
CA HIS A 372 -7.52 -12.13 4.48
C HIS A 372 -8.25 -10.91 3.85
N ASN A 373 -9.40 -11.11 3.19
CA ASN A 373 -10.16 -10.08 2.45
C ASN A 373 -9.28 -9.28 1.46
N ARG A 374 -8.45 -9.98 0.68
CA ARG A 374 -7.47 -9.36 -0.23
C ARG A 374 -7.98 -9.34 -1.66
N TRP A 375 -8.88 -8.41 -1.91
CA TRP A 375 -9.37 -8.00 -3.23
C TRP A 375 -8.30 -8.00 -4.35
N TYR A 376 -7.06 -7.55 -4.09
CA TYR A 376 -5.96 -7.63 -5.06
C TYR A 376 -5.57 -9.07 -5.43
N VAL A 377 -5.38 -9.93 -4.43
CA VAL A 377 -5.01 -11.35 -4.61
C VAL A 377 -6.18 -12.15 -5.21
N GLU A 378 -7.40 -11.86 -4.78
CA GLU A 378 -8.63 -12.42 -5.33
C GLU A 378 -8.80 -12.09 -6.83
N ARG A 379 -8.53 -10.84 -7.21
CA ARG A 379 -8.53 -10.42 -8.63
C ARG A 379 -7.47 -11.15 -9.45
N LYS A 380 -6.28 -11.41 -8.89
CA LYS A 380 -5.24 -12.22 -9.57
C LYS A 380 -5.73 -13.64 -9.83
N PHE A 381 -6.28 -14.31 -8.81
CA PHE A 381 -6.85 -15.64 -8.99
C PHE A 381 -7.93 -15.65 -10.07
N ALA A 382 -8.88 -14.71 -9.99
CA ALA A 382 -9.97 -14.61 -10.97
C ALA A 382 -9.46 -14.35 -12.39
N ALA A 383 -8.45 -13.50 -12.53
CA ALA A 383 -7.82 -13.21 -13.82
C ALA A 383 -7.09 -14.42 -14.40
N LEU A 384 -6.44 -15.24 -13.58
CA LEU A 384 -5.75 -16.45 -14.05
C LEU A 384 -6.72 -17.57 -14.43
N CYS A 385 -7.85 -17.70 -13.72
CA CYS A 385 -8.86 -18.74 -13.92
C CYS A 385 -9.91 -18.45 -15.01
N ASN A 386 -9.68 -17.44 -15.85
CA ASN A 386 -10.63 -17.00 -16.86
C ASN A 386 -10.89 -18.05 -17.97
N SER A 387 -11.81 -17.75 -18.90
CA SER A 387 -12.21 -18.65 -19.98
C SER A 387 -11.09 -19.06 -20.97
N GLN A 388 -9.96 -18.35 -20.97
CA GLN A 388 -8.79 -18.61 -21.83
C GLN A 388 -7.71 -19.45 -21.13
N MET A 389 -7.94 -19.89 -19.88
CA MET A 389 -7.03 -20.81 -19.18
C MET A 389 -6.82 -22.09 -20.00
N GLU A 390 -5.61 -22.63 -19.98
CA GLU A 390 -5.30 -23.89 -20.66
C GLU A 390 -6.10 -25.07 -20.06
N ASP A 391 -6.70 -25.90 -20.92
CA ASP A 391 -7.50 -27.06 -20.56
C ASP A 391 -6.80 -28.04 -19.59
N GLY A 392 -5.50 -28.25 -19.78
CA GLY A 392 -4.69 -29.13 -18.91
C GLY A 392 -4.66 -28.63 -17.47
N LEU A 393 -4.36 -27.34 -17.30
CA LEU A 393 -4.34 -26.68 -16.01
C LEU A 393 -5.73 -26.58 -15.38
N ALA A 394 -6.76 -26.25 -16.16
CA ALA A 394 -8.14 -26.19 -15.69
C ALA A 394 -8.62 -27.54 -15.12
N ARG A 395 -8.25 -28.66 -15.78
CA ARG A 395 -8.54 -30.01 -15.26
C ARG A 395 -7.78 -30.31 -13.97
N ARG A 396 -6.50 -29.92 -13.89
CA ARG A 396 -5.69 -30.12 -12.66
C ARG A 396 -6.25 -29.31 -11.49
N LEU A 397 -6.53 -28.03 -11.68
CA LEU A 397 -7.12 -27.16 -10.67
C LEU A 397 -8.51 -27.66 -10.22
N ALA A 398 -9.33 -28.13 -11.16
CA ALA A 398 -10.63 -28.73 -10.82
C ALA A 398 -10.52 -29.92 -9.86
N LEU A 399 -9.49 -30.77 -10.01
CA LEU A 399 -9.24 -31.85 -9.06
C LEU A 399 -8.92 -31.29 -7.66
N GLU A 400 -8.07 -30.28 -7.57
CA GLU A 400 -7.72 -29.66 -6.28
C GLU A 400 -8.91 -28.97 -5.61
N LEU A 401 -9.73 -28.24 -6.37
CA LEU A 401 -10.96 -27.63 -5.85
C LEU A 401 -11.95 -28.68 -5.32
N ARG A 402 -12.02 -29.85 -5.97
CA ARG A 402 -12.85 -30.97 -5.50
C ARG A 402 -12.30 -31.56 -4.20
N VAL A 403 -10.98 -31.65 -4.05
CA VAL A 403 -10.33 -32.10 -2.81
C VAL A 403 -10.60 -31.12 -1.66
N LEU A 404 -10.50 -29.82 -1.92
CA LEU A 404 -10.83 -28.77 -0.93
C LEU A 404 -12.31 -28.78 -0.52
N GLY A 405 -13.20 -29.21 -1.41
CA GLY A 405 -14.61 -29.39 -1.12
C GLY A 405 -15.30 -28.11 -0.63
N ARG A 406 -15.91 -28.16 0.56
CA ARG A 406 -16.62 -27.01 1.16
C ARG A 406 -15.74 -25.78 1.34
N GLN A 407 -14.44 -25.96 1.59
CA GLN A 407 -13.52 -24.83 1.76
C GLN A 407 -13.39 -24.03 0.45
N ALA A 408 -13.30 -24.72 -0.69
CA ALA A 408 -13.29 -24.06 -1.99
C ALA A 408 -14.61 -23.30 -2.24
N CYS A 409 -15.75 -23.84 -1.84
CA CYS A 409 -17.04 -23.18 -2.02
C CYS A 409 -17.16 -21.92 -1.18
N ALA A 410 -16.74 -21.96 0.08
CA ALA A 410 -16.69 -20.78 0.94
C ALA A 410 -15.76 -19.71 0.36
N ALA A 411 -14.57 -20.09 -0.08
CA ALA A 411 -13.60 -19.19 -0.69
C ALA A 411 -14.15 -18.55 -1.99
N ILE A 412 -14.72 -19.33 -2.91
CA ILE A 412 -15.27 -18.80 -4.15
C ILE A 412 -16.46 -17.88 -3.89
N THR A 413 -17.35 -18.23 -2.96
CA THR A 413 -18.50 -17.39 -2.61
C THR A 413 -18.03 -16.06 -2.04
N HIS A 414 -17.06 -16.10 -1.12
CA HIS A 414 -16.46 -14.89 -0.58
C HIS A 414 -15.82 -14.04 -1.69
N LEU A 415 -15.06 -14.65 -2.59
CA LEU A 415 -14.43 -13.95 -3.71
C LEU A 415 -15.49 -13.29 -4.62
N GLU A 416 -16.58 -13.97 -4.95
CA GLU A 416 -17.68 -13.39 -5.75
C GLU A 416 -18.27 -12.14 -5.10
N ASP A 417 -18.53 -12.20 -3.79
CA ASP A 417 -19.08 -11.08 -3.02
C ASP A 417 -18.07 -9.92 -2.89
N SER A 418 -16.81 -10.25 -2.61
CA SER A 418 -15.73 -9.29 -2.30
C SER A 418 -15.30 -8.46 -3.51
N ILE A 419 -15.13 -9.08 -4.68
CA ILE A 419 -14.69 -8.37 -5.91
C ILE A 419 -15.78 -8.19 -6.95
N HIS A 420 -17.03 -8.48 -6.59
CA HIS A 420 -18.22 -8.36 -7.46
C HIS A 420 -18.04 -9.07 -8.81
N THR A 421 -17.58 -10.32 -8.77
CA THR A 421 -17.43 -11.18 -9.95
C THR A 421 -18.39 -12.36 -9.91
N SER A 422 -18.56 -13.05 -11.04
CA SER A 422 -19.32 -14.30 -11.12
C SER A 422 -18.40 -15.45 -11.49
N ARG A 423 -18.55 -16.60 -10.80
CA ARG A 423 -17.84 -17.85 -11.14
C ARG A 423 -18.06 -18.29 -12.58
N ASN A 424 -19.15 -17.87 -13.23
CA ASN A 424 -19.42 -18.14 -14.63
C ASN A 424 -18.40 -17.51 -15.59
N ASN A 425 -17.58 -16.57 -15.11
CA ASN A 425 -16.47 -16.00 -15.88
C ASN A 425 -15.22 -16.90 -15.89
N PHE A 426 -15.19 -17.96 -15.08
CA PHE A 426 -14.08 -18.91 -15.04
C PHE A 426 -14.15 -19.94 -16.17
N HIS A 427 -13.05 -20.67 -16.36
CA HIS A 427 -12.98 -21.76 -17.33
C HIS A 427 -14.14 -22.77 -17.15
N PRO A 428 -14.79 -23.26 -18.23
CA PRO A 428 -15.97 -24.14 -18.13
C PRO A 428 -15.78 -25.39 -17.26
N THR A 429 -14.59 -25.98 -17.28
CA THR A 429 -14.21 -27.12 -16.43
C THR A 429 -14.28 -26.77 -14.93
N ILE A 430 -13.81 -25.58 -14.56
CA ILE A 430 -13.83 -25.10 -13.18
C ILE A 430 -15.27 -24.83 -12.76
N VAL A 431 -16.05 -24.15 -13.61
CA VAL A 431 -17.48 -23.86 -13.36
C VAL A 431 -18.26 -25.16 -13.12
N THR A 432 -18.08 -26.14 -13.99
CA THR A 432 -18.73 -27.46 -13.86
C THR A 432 -18.37 -28.13 -12.54
N THR A 433 -17.11 -28.03 -12.13
CA THR A 433 -16.63 -28.61 -10.87
C THR A 433 -17.21 -27.88 -9.67
N LEU A 434 -17.19 -26.56 -9.64
CA LEU A 434 -17.76 -25.77 -8.55
C LEU A 434 -19.27 -26.02 -8.40
N ASN A 435 -20.00 -26.15 -9.51
CA ASN A 435 -21.43 -26.50 -9.47
C ASN A 435 -21.71 -27.90 -8.92
N GLN A 436 -20.73 -28.81 -8.99
CA GLN A 436 -20.85 -30.15 -8.38
C GLN A 436 -20.46 -30.14 -6.89
N VAL A 437 -19.62 -29.20 -6.46
CA VAL A 437 -19.01 -29.19 -5.12
C VAL A 437 -19.78 -28.30 -4.13
N CYS A 438 -20.47 -27.23 -4.58
CA CYS A 438 -20.96 -26.13 -3.72
C CYS A 438 -22.43 -26.12 -3.27
#